data_AF-A0A2E5WX04-F1
#
_entry.id   AF-A0A2E5WX04-F1
#
_cell.length_a   1.000
_cell.length_b   1.000
_cell.length_c   1.000
_cell.angle_alpha   90.00
_cell.angle_beta   90.00
_cell.angle_gamma   90.00
#
_symmetry.space_group_name_H-M   'P 1'
#
loop_
_entity.id
_entity.type
_entity.pdbx_description
1 polymer ?
#
loop_
_entity_poly.entity_id
_entity_poly.type
_entity_poly.pdbx_seq_one_letter_code
_entity_poly.pdbx_strand_id
1 'polypeptide(L)'
;MIQMRVAHVFSLLLAIFLVLSASSVQFALEDESTSDYEPTSGRDDDDYCEQYEDDEQGCINDPLCNPEYEDEEDDDDYGEYDDCEDADDSNDSDTSDSSDSSDSSDSSDSSDGNGNSGGNGGSGGSGNNGNQPADTDGDGINDEADDDDDGDGYNDIHDAFPLDPSEHNDNDGDGTGDNADDDDDNDGVKDNADAFPFDDREQFNFDGDNMGDNADPDDDNDGVNDFEDAFQFDASEQYDHDQDGIGDNADLDDDNDGYADLNDAFPFDSTEHNDNDGDGIGDNADTDDDNDGIPDTEDTDTEELDIKPDFDNDGSPDDEDADDDNDGVPDDQDAFPFDATESSNYDGDSIGDNADTDDDNDGYADVNDTFPFNALEWSDNDNDGIGDNEDTDDDNDGILDEDDAFPIDSFSSTDFDLDGIPDEFDMDDDGDGVPDLSDTFPLNPSESKDTDGDGMGDNSDPDDDNDGFLDIIDANPKYPGFYLDPALAGSQPSSADDSGTTFVGGIAVLLLFTTTIAMALIFGARKFMPSRKEDIALESTRIDTTGEVEIQ
;
A
#
# COMPACT_ATOMS: atom_id res chain seq x y z
N MET A 1 -12.26 72.99 4.19
CA MET A 1 -11.73 71.69 4.67
C MET A 1 -10.39 71.92 5.35
N ILE A 2 -10.00 71.10 6.33
CA ILE A 2 -8.99 71.37 7.40
C ILE A 2 -9.57 72.19 8.57
N GLN A 3 -10.50 71.60 9.33
CA GLN A 3 -10.76 71.89 10.77
C GLN A 3 -11.73 70.84 11.39
N MET A 4 -11.85 69.62 10.85
CA MET A 4 -12.67 68.53 11.43
C MET A 4 -12.00 67.14 11.37
N ARG A 5 -10.68 67.05 11.59
CA ARG A 5 -9.95 65.77 11.74
C ARG A 5 -8.98 65.77 12.93
N VAL A 6 -9.42 66.26 14.10
CA VAL A 6 -8.61 66.20 15.34
C VAL A 6 -9.38 65.59 16.53
N ALA A 7 -10.70 65.33 16.41
CA ALA A 7 -11.49 64.78 17.52
C ALA A 7 -11.49 63.24 17.61
N HIS A 8 -11.18 62.50 16.54
CA HIS A 8 -11.26 61.02 16.55
C HIS A 8 -9.96 60.29 16.92
N VAL A 9 -8.80 60.97 16.90
CA VAL A 9 -7.51 60.34 17.24
C VAL A 9 -7.26 60.31 18.76
N PHE A 10 -7.99 61.09 19.55
CA PHE A 10 -7.82 61.12 21.01
C PHE A 10 -8.70 60.11 21.78
N SER A 11 -9.67 59.47 21.12
CA SER A 11 -10.54 58.48 21.77
C SER A 11 -10.05 57.03 21.62
N LEU A 12 -9.13 56.76 20.69
CA LEU A 12 -8.59 55.41 20.45
C LEU A 12 -7.37 55.07 21.34
N LEU A 13 -6.65 56.09 21.84
CA LEU A 13 -5.45 55.92 22.67
C LEU A 13 -5.73 55.68 24.17
N LEU A 14 -6.98 55.79 24.61
CA LEU A 14 -7.38 55.51 26.01
C LEU A 14 -7.94 54.09 26.20
N ALA A 15 -8.24 53.36 25.12
CA ALA A 15 -8.79 52.00 25.19
C ALA A 15 -7.71 50.89 25.21
N ILE A 16 -6.48 51.19 24.77
CA ILE A 16 -5.39 50.18 24.67
C ILE A 16 -4.60 50.04 25.99
N PHE A 17 -4.84 50.88 26.99
CA PHE A 17 -4.13 50.83 28.27
C PHE A 17 -4.86 50.10 29.42
N LEU A 18 -6.00 49.46 29.14
CA LEU A 18 -6.87 48.86 30.19
C LEU A 18 -7.16 47.35 30.03
N VAL A 19 -6.41 46.64 29.18
CA VAL A 19 -6.55 45.17 28.99
C VAL A 19 -5.32 44.38 29.46
N LEU A 20 -4.26 45.02 29.94
CA LEU A 20 -3.09 44.35 30.53
C LEU A 20 -3.10 44.44 32.06
N SER A 21 -4.00 43.72 32.75
CA SER A 21 -3.82 43.36 34.17
C SER A 21 -4.86 42.35 34.69
N ALA A 22 -4.77 41.10 34.23
CA ALA A 22 -5.24 39.88 34.90
C ALA A 22 -4.97 38.74 33.90
N SER A 23 -4.20 37.69 34.14
CA SER A 23 -4.10 36.90 35.37
C SER A 23 -2.76 36.16 35.38
N SER A 24 -2.13 36.13 36.55
CA SER A 24 -1.07 35.18 36.89
C SER A 24 -1.74 33.95 37.50
N VAL A 25 -1.62 32.79 36.88
CA VAL A 25 -1.76 31.50 37.55
C VAL A 25 -0.61 30.61 37.09
N GLN A 26 -0.01 29.95 38.05
CA GLN A 26 1.28 29.29 38.01
C GLN A 26 1.07 27.85 38.44
N PHE A 27 1.52 26.88 37.64
CA PHE A 27 1.71 25.47 38.03
C PHE A 27 2.71 24.86 37.03
N ALA A 28 3.98 24.80 37.41
CA ALA A 28 4.68 23.60 37.89
C ALA A 28 4.99 22.63 36.74
N LEU A 29 6.21 22.76 36.20
CA LEU A 29 6.87 21.74 35.41
C LEU A 29 7.41 20.69 36.39
N GLU A 30 6.85 19.48 36.33
CA GLU A 30 7.51 18.28 36.83
C GLU A 30 8.24 17.61 35.67
N ASP A 31 9.50 17.36 35.95
CA ASP A 31 10.50 16.60 35.22
C ASP A 31 10.15 15.12 35.36
N GLU A 32 9.89 14.41 34.26
CA GLU A 32 9.94 12.95 34.29
C GLU A 32 10.61 12.41 33.02
N SER A 33 11.77 11.80 33.29
CA SER A 33 12.61 11.02 32.40
C SER A 33 11.97 9.68 32.03
N THR A 34 11.97 9.32 30.76
CA THR A 34 11.88 7.92 30.26
C THR A 34 12.66 7.88 28.95
N SER A 35 13.93 7.45 28.99
CA SER A 35 14.43 6.10 28.68
C SER A 35 14.30 5.75 27.19
N ASP A 36 15.39 6.01 26.46
CA ASP A 36 15.66 5.38 25.18
C ASP A 36 15.67 3.86 25.37
N TYR A 37 14.74 3.18 24.70
CA TYR A 37 14.69 1.73 24.56
C TYR A 37 15.20 1.42 23.15
N GLU A 38 16.23 0.58 23.07
CA GLU A 38 16.70 0.01 21.80
C GLU A 38 15.72 -1.07 21.34
N PRO A 39 15.52 -1.28 20.02
CA PRO A 39 14.66 -2.37 19.57
C PRO A 39 15.42 -3.70 19.78
N THR A 40 14.88 -4.56 20.63
CA THR A 40 15.23 -5.98 20.64
C THR A 40 14.26 -6.71 19.73
N SER A 41 14.82 -7.52 18.83
CA SER A 41 14.13 -8.56 18.07
C SER A 41 13.37 -9.52 18.98
N GLY A 42 12.26 -10.04 18.48
CA GLY A 42 11.37 -10.99 19.15
C GLY A 42 9.92 -10.56 19.06
N ARG A 43 9.26 -10.91 17.95
CA ARG A 43 7.79 -10.89 17.82
C ARG A 43 7.29 -12.25 18.32
N ASP A 44 6.33 -12.22 19.24
CA ASP A 44 5.62 -13.39 19.78
C ASP A 44 4.40 -13.72 18.88
N ASP A 45 4.13 -15.02 18.70
CA ASP A 45 3.20 -15.64 17.73
C ASP A 45 1.73 -15.74 18.20
N ASP A 46 1.08 -14.68 18.70
CA ASP A 46 -0.31 -14.83 19.18
C ASP A 46 -1.30 -13.66 18.97
N ASP A 47 -1.02 -12.69 18.08
CA ASP A 47 -1.89 -11.50 17.96
C ASP A 47 -2.41 -11.16 16.53
N TYR A 48 -2.66 -12.15 15.68
CA TYR A 48 -3.04 -11.89 14.27
C TYR A 48 -4.55 -11.76 13.96
N CYS A 49 -5.43 -11.50 14.94
CA CYS A 49 -6.87 -11.37 14.66
C CYS A 49 -7.64 -10.31 15.48
N GLU A 50 -6.98 -9.36 16.14
CA GLU A 50 -7.71 -8.34 16.93
C GLU A 50 -8.29 -7.15 16.11
N GLN A 51 -8.11 -7.10 14.78
CA GLN A 51 -8.60 -5.99 13.95
C GLN A 51 -9.90 -6.23 13.15
N TYR A 52 -10.47 -7.44 13.18
CA TYR A 52 -11.60 -7.81 12.31
C TYR A 52 -12.85 -8.33 13.06
N GLU A 53 -13.21 -7.73 14.20
CA GLU A 53 -14.38 -8.18 14.98
C GLU A 53 -15.76 -8.01 14.26
N ASP A 54 -15.83 -7.47 13.04
CA ASP A 54 -17.10 -7.20 12.35
C ASP A 54 -17.19 -7.67 10.87
N ASP A 55 -16.25 -8.46 10.33
CA ASP A 55 -16.33 -8.95 8.94
C ASP A 55 -15.99 -10.44 8.76
N GLU A 56 -17.02 -11.27 8.57
CA GLU A 56 -16.94 -12.73 8.36
C GLU A 56 -16.43 -13.10 6.94
N GLN A 57 -16.11 -12.12 6.08
CA GLN A 57 -15.49 -12.35 4.76
C GLN A 57 -14.00 -11.96 4.68
N GLY A 58 -13.45 -11.22 5.66
CA GLY A 58 -12.06 -10.75 5.61
C GLY A 58 -11.00 -11.84 5.89
N CYS A 59 -11.37 -12.86 6.67
CA CYS A 59 -10.42 -13.86 7.17
C CYS A 59 -10.15 -15.03 6.19
N ILE A 60 -10.93 -15.15 5.10
CA ILE A 60 -10.86 -16.29 4.17
C ILE A 60 -9.82 -16.10 3.05
N ASN A 61 -9.28 -14.89 2.87
CA ASN A 61 -8.34 -14.58 1.78
C ASN A 61 -6.90 -14.30 2.25
N ASP A 62 -6.59 -14.62 3.51
CA ASP A 62 -5.23 -14.53 4.04
C ASP A 62 -4.50 -15.88 3.85
N PRO A 63 -3.38 -15.94 3.10
CA PRO A 63 -2.60 -17.16 2.88
C PRO A 63 -2.04 -17.81 4.16
N LEU A 64 -1.96 -17.08 5.27
CA LEU A 64 -1.41 -17.53 6.55
C LEU A 64 -2.49 -18.00 7.55
N CYS A 65 -3.77 -17.93 7.19
CA CYS A 65 -4.85 -18.38 8.06
C CYS A 65 -5.07 -19.89 7.92
N ASN A 66 -4.47 -20.69 8.81
CA ASN A 66 -4.70 -22.13 8.89
C ASN A 66 -5.97 -22.44 9.70
N PRO A 67 -7.05 -22.97 9.10
CA PRO A 67 -8.22 -23.36 9.84
C PRO A 67 -8.07 -24.81 10.32
N GLU A 68 -8.38 -25.01 11.60
CA GLU A 68 -8.77 -26.28 12.25
C GLU A 68 -7.66 -27.11 12.93
N TYR A 69 -7.60 -26.96 14.26
CA TYR A 69 -7.58 -28.11 15.15
C TYR A 69 -8.82 -28.03 16.06
N GLU A 70 -9.90 -28.70 15.67
CA GLU A 70 -10.91 -29.15 16.63
C GLU A 70 -10.71 -30.66 16.89
N ASP A 71 -10.56 -30.97 18.17
CA ASP A 71 -10.51 -32.30 18.75
C ASP A 71 -11.81 -33.09 18.45
N GLU A 72 -11.73 -34.30 17.88
CA GLU A 72 -12.70 -35.37 18.16
C GLU A 72 -12.02 -36.74 18.30
N GLU A 73 -12.14 -37.32 19.50
CA GLU A 73 -11.98 -38.75 19.78
C GLU A 73 -13.21 -39.53 19.27
N ASP A 74 -13.00 -40.72 18.68
CA ASP A 74 -13.68 -41.99 19.07
C ASP A 74 -13.38 -43.15 18.07
N ASP A 75 -12.79 -44.22 18.62
CA ASP A 75 -13.05 -45.67 18.47
C ASP A 75 -13.24 -46.39 17.10
N ASP A 76 -12.38 -47.43 16.94
CA ASP A 76 -12.60 -48.82 16.46
C ASP A 76 -13.29 -49.13 15.10
N ASP A 77 -12.66 -49.94 14.23
CA ASP A 77 -13.15 -51.28 13.77
C ASP A 77 -12.28 -51.92 12.65
N TYR A 78 -12.22 -53.25 12.64
CA TYR A 78 -11.41 -54.18 11.83
C TYR A 78 -11.81 -54.37 10.35
N GLY A 79 -10.81 -54.75 9.52
CA GLY A 79 -10.95 -55.59 8.30
C GLY A 79 -11.21 -54.79 7.00
N GLU A 80 -10.84 -55.22 5.80
CA GLU A 80 -10.46 -56.51 5.24
C GLU A 80 -9.94 -56.25 3.80
N TYR A 81 -9.07 -57.13 3.30
CA TYR A 81 -8.40 -57.23 2.00
C TYR A 81 -9.09 -56.61 0.75
N ASP A 82 -8.27 -56.05 -0.16
CA ASP A 82 -8.54 -56.08 -1.60
C ASP A 82 -7.30 -56.61 -2.36
N ASP A 83 -7.50 -57.78 -2.98
CA ASP A 83 -6.64 -58.49 -3.91
C ASP A 83 -6.42 -57.69 -5.21
N CYS A 84 -5.19 -57.69 -5.72
CA CYS A 84 -4.90 -57.40 -7.13
C CYS A 84 -4.68 -58.73 -7.88
N GLU A 85 -5.71 -59.16 -8.62
CA GLU A 85 -5.65 -60.26 -9.58
C GLU A 85 -4.72 -59.95 -10.78
N ASP A 86 -3.83 -60.91 -11.05
CA ASP A 86 -3.53 -61.54 -12.34
C ASP A 86 -3.57 -60.72 -13.64
N ALA A 87 -2.39 -60.65 -14.28
CA ALA A 87 -2.26 -60.65 -15.72
C ALA A 87 -1.24 -61.70 -16.17
N ASP A 88 -1.74 -62.92 -16.40
CA ASP A 88 -1.17 -63.90 -17.33
C ASP A 88 -1.03 -63.27 -18.75
N ASP A 89 0.06 -63.55 -19.48
CA ASP A 89 0.10 -64.72 -20.37
C ASP A 89 1.32 -64.72 -21.34
N SER A 90 2.10 -65.81 -21.25
CA SER A 90 2.61 -66.65 -22.35
C SER A 90 3.66 -66.19 -23.39
N ASN A 91 4.79 -66.92 -23.39
CA ASN A 91 5.40 -67.61 -24.55
C ASN A 91 6.42 -68.64 -24.01
N ASP A 92 6.06 -69.90 -23.78
CA ASP A 92 5.96 -71.02 -24.73
C ASP A 92 7.26 -71.34 -25.51
N SER A 93 8.01 -72.35 -25.04
CA SER A 93 8.22 -73.66 -25.71
C SER A 93 9.60 -74.30 -25.44
N ASP A 94 9.59 -75.26 -24.51
CA ASP A 94 9.89 -76.67 -24.71
C ASP A 94 11.14 -77.20 -25.47
N THR A 95 11.80 -78.15 -24.77
CA THR A 95 12.39 -79.44 -25.21
C THR A 95 13.92 -79.62 -25.33
N SER A 96 14.45 -80.36 -24.34
CA SER A 96 15.35 -81.55 -24.37
C SER A 96 16.41 -81.67 -25.48
N ASP A 97 17.68 -81.99 -25.11
CA ASP A 97 18.19 -83.38 -25.03
C ASP A 97 19.72 -83.44 -24.76
N SER A 98 20.09 -84.38 -23.89
CA SER A 98 21.27 -85.26 -23.93
C SER A 98 22.74 -84.74 -23.89
N SER A 99 23.45 -85.26 -22.87
CA SER A 99 24.81 -85.86 -22.86
C SER A 99 26.03 -85.07 -23.37
N ASP A 100 27.10 -84.98 -22.57
CA ASP A 100 28.15 -86.01 -22.59
C ASP A 100 29.21 -85.82 -21.49
N SER A 101 29.87 -86.92 -21.17
CA SER A 101 30.83 -87.13 -20.09
C SER A 101 32.26 -86.65 -20.38
N SER A 102 33.01 -86.32 -19.31
CA SER A 102 34.45 -86.63 -19.13
C SER A 102 34.83 -86.19 -17.70
N ASP A 103 35.01 -87.06 -16.70
CA ASP A 103 35.98 -88.14 -16.51
C ASP A 103 37.43 -87.65 -16.23
N SER A 104 37.80 -87.78 -14.94
CA SER A 104 39.10 -88.14 -14.36
C SER A 104 40.29 -87.15 -14.33
N SER A 105 40.73 -86.83 -13.10
CA SER A 105 42.09 -87.19 -12.64
C SER A 105 42.25 -87.16 -11.09
N ASP A 106 42.18 -88.35 -10.51
CA ASP A 106 43.08 -88.98 -9.53
C ASP A 106 44.07 -88.21 -8.62
N SER A 107 44.08 -88.69 -7.37
CA SER A 107 45.22 -88.93 -6.45
C SER A 107 45.73 -87.82 -5.51
N SER A 108 45.47 -88.00 -4.21
CA SER A 108 46.48 -88.62 -3.31
C SER A 108 45.90 -89.00 -1.93
N ASP A 109 46.17 -90.26 -1.58
CA ASP A 109 45.89 -91.00 -0.36
C ASP A 109 46.94 -90.74 0.76
N SER A 110 46.59 -91.16 1.98
CA SER A 110 47.38 -91.36 3.21
C SER A 110 47.38 -90.26 4.28
N SER A 111 46.68 -90.51 5.40
CA SER A 111 47.33 -90.82 6.70
C SER A 111 46.32 -91.33 7.76
N ASP A 112 46.43 -92.63 8.05
CA ASP A 112 46.03 -93.41 9.23
C ASP A 112 45.55 -92.67 10.50
N GLY A 113 44.27 -92.88 10.86
CA GLY A 113 43.74 -92.79 12.23
C GLY A 113 43.53 -94.20 12.81
N ASN A 114 44.31 -94.57 13.83
CA ASN A 114 44.25 -95.89 14.46
C ASN A 114 43.50 -95.81 15.80
N GLY A 115 42.53 -96.71 15.99
CA GLY A 115 41.53 -96.63 17.05
C GLY A 115 41.96 -96.96 18.50
N ASN A 116 40.94 -96.81 19.35
CA ASN A 116 40.54 -97.63 20.50
C ASN A 116 41.04 -97.27 21.92
N SER A 117 40.08 -96.88 22.77
CA SER A 117 39.96 -97.15 24.21
C SER A 117 38.53 -96.76 24.60
N GLY A 118 37.67 -97.54 25.26
CA GLY A 118 37.87 -98.66 26.15
C GLY A 118 36.90 -98.50 27.32
N GLY A 119 35.67 -98.97 27.20
CA GLY A 119 34.66 -99.00 28.26
C GLY A 119 34.25 -100.44 28.58
N ASN A 120 34.59 -100.93 29.78
CA ASN A 120 34.29 -102.28 30.23
C ASN A 120 33.57 -102.22 31.59
N GLY A 121 32.37 -102.80 31.68
CA GLY A 121 32.05 -103.67 32.81
C GLY A 121 30.69 -103.51 33.51
N GLY A 122 29.79 -104.46 33.23
CA GLY A 122 28.75 -104.96 34.15
C GLY A 122 27.51 -105.42 33.38
N SER A 123 26.90 -106.60 33.55
CA SER A 123 27.05 -107.67 34.53
C SER A 123 26.26 -108.92 34.08
N GLY A 124 26.92 -110.08 34.07
CA GLY A 124 26.39 -111.41 34.46
C GLY A 124 25.12 -111.99 33.82
N GLY A 125 25.28 -113.04 33.00
CA GLY A 125 24.21 -114.01 32.70
C GLY A 125 24.75 -115.28 32.03
N SER A 126 24.45 -116.44 32.58
CA SER A 126 25.12 -117.72 32.28
C SER A 126 24.59 -118.43 31.02
N GLY A 127 25.51 -118.77 30.11
CA GLY A 127 25.55 -120.07 29.45
C GLY A 127 24.58 -120.34 28.29
N ASN A 128 25.05 -120.05 27.08
CA ASN A 128 24.98 -121.00 25.96
C ASN A 128 26.12 -120.73 24.97
N ASN A 129 26.70 -121.82 24.48
CA ASN A 129 27.83 -121.82 23.56
C ASN A 129 27.25 -121.68 22.14
N GLY A 130 27.17 -120.44 21.67
CA GLY A 130 26.73 -120.04 20.34
C GLY A 130 26.90 -118.53 20.28
N ASN A 131 27.55 -118.03 19.23
CA ASN A 131 27.57 -116.62 18.88
C ASN A 131 26.10 -116.20 18.69
N GLN A 132 25.43 -115.72 19.74
CA GLN A 132 24.15 -115.05 19.55
C GLN A 132 24.51 -113.68 18.99
N PRO A 133 24.00 -113.32 17.81
CA PRO A 133 24.16 -111.97 17.29
C PRO A 133 23.61 -110.96 18.30
N ALA A 134 24.13 -109.73 18.27
CA ALA A 134 23.62 -108.64 19.09
C ALA A 134 22.14 -108.36 18.71
N ASP A 135 21.40 -107.80 19.65
CA ASP A 135 19.95 -107.54 19.63
C ASP A 135 19.78 -106.36 20.59
N THR A 136 20.02 -105.15 20.05
CA THR A 136 20.26 -103.92 20.83
C THR A 136 18.98 -103.36 21.46
N ASP A 137 17.86 -103.38 20.73
CA ASP A 137 16.54 -102.97 21.21
C ASP A 137 15.76 -104.08 21.97
N GLY A 138 16.14 -105.35 21.77
CA GLY A 138 15.55 -106.51 22.42
C GLY A 138 14.19 -106.93 21.84
N ASP A 139 13.85 -106.58 20.60
CA ASP A 139 12.60 -106.98 19.94
C ASP A 139 12.60 -108.46 19.49
N GLY A 140 13.79 -109.08 19.48
CA GLY A 140 14.01 -110.48 19.14
C GLY A 140 14.36 -110.75 17.68
N ILE A 141 14.58 -109.71 16.88
CA ILE A 141 15.41 -109.70 15.67
C ILE A 141 16.86 -109.49 16.16
N ASN A 142 17.83 -109.46 15.26
CA ASN A 142 19.23 -109.33 15.64
C ASN A 142 19.86 -108.28 14.78
N ASP A 143 20.80 -107.50 15.29
CA ASP A 143 21.29 -106.27 14.65
C ASP A 143 21.64 -106.45 13.15
N GLU A 144 22.33 -107.55 12.79
CA GLU A 144 22.65 -107.84 11.37
C GLU A 144 21.44 -108.04 10.42
N ALA A 145 20.23 -108.14 10.96
CA ALA A 145 18.97 -108.42 10.27
C ALA A 145 17.80 -107.56 10.77
N ASP A 146 18.03 -106.70 11.75
CA ASP A 146 17.12 -105.63 12.09
C ASP A 146 17.35 -104.49 11.11
N ASP A 147 16.31 -103.70 10.88
CA ASP A 147 16.45 -102.47 10.09
C ASP A 147 16.46 -101.23 11.01
N ASP A 148 16.20 -101.38 12.33
CA ASP A 148 16.14 -100.36 13.39
C ASP A 148 16.72 -100.98 14.68
N ASP A 149 18.06 -101.03 14.75
CA ASP A 149 18.83 -101.82 15.72
C ASP A 149 18.57 -101.43 17.19
N ASP A 150 18.25 -100.17 17.48
CA ASP A 150 18.01 -99.66 18.84
C ASP A 150 16.54 -99.30 19.17
N GLY A 151 15.67 -99.36 18.17
CA GLY A 151 14.22 -99.27 18.32
C GLY A 151 13.73 -97.85 18.61
N ASP A 152 14.49 -96.82 18.24
CA ASP A 152 14.12 -95.42 18.40
C ASP A 152 13.12 -94.92 17.33
N GLY A 153 12.96 -95.71 16.26
CA GLY A 153 12.03 -95.48 15.15
C GLY A 153 12.68 -94.95 13.87
N TYR A 154 14.00 -94.76 13.83
CA TYR A 154 14.78 -94.49 12.64
C TYR A 154 15.45 -95.78 12.15
N ASN A 155 15.44 -96.02 10.83
CA ASN A 155 16.15 -97.20 10.33
C ASN A 155 17.64 -96.94 10.31
N ASP A 156 18.48 -97.95 10.56
CA ASP A 156 19.95 -97.85 10.63
C ASP A 156 20.61 -97.13 9.44
N ILE A 157 19.97 -97.18 8.27
CA ILE A 157 20.47 -96.53 7.05
C ILE A 157 20.28 -95.00 7.04
N HIS A 158 19.47 -94.49 7.95
CA HIS A 158 19.10 -93.08 8.13
C HIS A 158 19.34 -92.61 9.56
N ASP A 159 20.06 -93.42 10.34
CA ASP A 159 20.41 -93.16 11.72
C ASP A 159 21.95 -93.05 11.81
N ALA A 160 22.44 -91.91 12.26
CA ALA A 160 23.87 -91.68 12.46
C ALA A 160 24.43 -92.50 13.63
N PHE A 161 23.58 -92.88 14.59
CA PHE A 161 23.92 -93.69 15.75
C PHE A 161 22.98 -94.90 15.93
N PRO A 162 23.03 -95.91 15.03
CA PRO A 162 22.10 -97.06 15.01
C PRO A 162 22.04 -97.95 16.27
N LEU A 163 22.83 -97.64 17.31
CA LEU A 163 22.89 -98.42 18.55
C LEU A 163 22.61 -97.55 19.79
N ASP A 164 22.31 -96.26 19.61
CA ASP A 164 22.02 -95.30 20.67
C ASP A 164 20.63 -94.70 20.50
N PRO A 165 19.61 -95.22 21.20
CA PRO A 165 18.22 -94.81 20.98
C PRO A 165 17.89 -93.40 21.50
N SER A 166 18.90 -92.64 21.93
CA SER A 166 18.77 -91.21 22.24
C SER A 166 19.27 -90.29 21.13
N GLU A 167 20.00 -90.79 20.13
CA GLU A 167 20.64 -89.99 19.10
C GLU A 167 20.39 -90.60 17.72
N HIS A 168 19.98 -89.79 16.74
CA HIS A 168 19.77 -90.28 15.37
C HIS A 168 20.35 -89.37 14.28
N ASN A 169 20.67 -88.12 14.63
CA ASN A 169 21.28 -87.14 13.72
C ASN A 169 22.67 -86.75 14.25
N ASP A 170 23.56 -86.44 13.32
CA ASP A 170 24.95 -85.96 13.50
C ASP A 170 25.16 -84.92 12.39
N ASN A 171 24.62 -83.71 12.57
CA ASN A 171 24.47 -82.74 11.49
C ASN A 171 25.82 -82.26 10.92
N ASP A 172 26.85 -82.15 11.76
CA ASP A 172 28.20 -81.78 11.38
C ASP A 172 29.17 -82.96 11.11
N GLY A 173 28.77 -84.18 11.49
CA GLY A 173 29.57 -85.39 11.31
C GLY A 173 30.78 -85.49 12.24
N ASP A 174 30.76 -84.83 13.40
CA ASP A 174 31.85 -84.85 14.39
C ASP A 174 31.87 -86.16 15.22
N GLY A 175 30.75 -86.88 15.19
CA GLY A 175 30.55 -88.16 15.88
C GLY A 175 29.92 -88.03 17.28
N THR A 176 29.43 -86.86 17.63
CA THR A 176 28.52 -86.56 18.74
C THR A 176 27.12 -86.35 18.16
N GLY A 177 26.08 -86.94 18.76
CA GLY A 177 24.72 -86.76 18.22
C GLY A 177 24.12 -85.44 18.65
N ASP A 178 23.23 -84.87 17.81
CA ASP A 178 22.67 -83.52 17.99
C ASP A 178 21.99 -83.31 19.37
N ASN A 179 21.46 -84.35 20.05
CA ASN A 179 20.87 -84.13 21.38
C ASN A 179 21.91 -84.01 22.50
N ALA A 180 23.17 -84.38 22.22
CA ALA A 180 24.30 -84.34 23.14
C ALA A 180 25.39 -83.34 22.73
N ASP A 181 25.37 -82.87 21.47
CA ASP A 181 26.17 -81.73 21.04
C ASP A 181 25.57 -80.41 21.57
N ASP A 182 26.41 -79.39 21.67
CA ASP A 182 26.03 -78.03 22.06
C ASP A 182 26.22 -77.04 20.87
N ASP A 183 26.62 -77.53 19.69
CA ASP A 183 27.06 -76.82 18.48
C ASP A 183 26.87 -77.76 17.26
N ASP A 184 25.61 -78.04 16.90
CA ASP A 184 25.19 -79.11 15.98
C ASP A 184 25.68 -78.93 14.51
N ASP A 185 26.16 -77.76 14.12
CA ASP A 185 26.77 -77.50 12.80
C ASP A 185 28.26 -77.13 12.85
N ASN A 186 28.83 -77.07 14.05
CA ASN A 186 30.24 -76.85 14.34
C ASN A 186 30.81 -75.53 13.77
N ASP A 187 29.98 -74.50 13.68
CA ASP A 187 30.37 -73.18 13.18
C ASP A 187 31.03 -72.29 14.25
N GLY A 188 30.92 -72.72 15.52
CA GLY A 188 31.51 -72.09 16.69
C GLY A 188 30.55 -71.25 17.53
N VAL A 189 29.27 -71.17 17.16
CA VAL A 189 28.17 -70.66 17.98
C VAL A 189 27.40 -71.83 18.57
N LYS A 190 27.00 -71.72 19.84
CA LYS A 190 26.27 -72.80 20.51
C LYS A 190 24.81 -72.77 20.11
N ASP A 191 24.13 -73.92 19.99
CA ASP A 191 22.71 -74.00 19.54
C ASP A 191 21.76 -73.09 20.32
N ASN A 192 22.04 -72.84 21.61
CA ASN A 192 21.20 -71.97 22.44
C ASN A 192 21.36 -70.47 22.18
N ALA A 193 22.37 -70.09 21.40
CA ALA A 193 22.72 -68.75 21.00
C ALA A 193 22.78 -68.62 19.47
N ASP A 194 22.51 -69.70 18.74
CA ASP A 194 22.47 -69.76 17.29
C ASP A 194 21.01 -69.67 16.81
N ALA A 195 20.74 -68.78 15.86
CA ALA A 195 19.44 -68.70 15.22
C ALA A 195 19.19 -69.87 14.25
N PHE A 196 20.23 -70.46 13.68
CA PHE A 196 20.20 -71.58 12.75
C PHE A 196 21.17 -72.70 13.18
N PRO A 197 20.89 -73.43 14.27
CA PRO A 197 21.80 -74.46 14.84
C PRO A 197 22.24 -75.60 13.92
N PHE A 198 21.71 -75.69 12.70
CA PHE A 198 21.99 -76.78 11.77
C PHE A 198 22.56 -76.28 10.43
N ASP A 199 22.83 -74.98 10.26
CA ASP A 199 23.40 -74.40 9.03
C ASP A 199 24.64 -73.58 9.35
N ASP A 200 25.81 -74.18 9.11
CA ASP A 200 27.15 -73.64 9.39
C ASP A 200 27.49 -72.29 8.72
N ARG A 201 26.57 -71.74 7.94
CA ARG A 201 26.68 -70.49 7.21
C ARG A 201 25.86 -69.36 7.82
N GLU A 202 24.98 -69.62 8.78
CA GLU A 202 24.05 -68.64 9.35
C GLU A 202 24.05 -68.71 10.87
N GLN A 203 24.34 -67.60 11.54
CA GLN A 203 24.38 -67.55 13.02
C GLN A 203 23.33 -66.62 13.62
N PHE A 204 23.02 -65.54 12.89
CA PHE A 204 22.21 -64.43 13.35
C PHE A 204 20.98 -64.28 12.46
N ASN A 205 19.93 -63.70 13.04
CA ASN A 205 18.64 -63.43 12.42
C ASN A 205 18.08 -62.20 13.13
N PHE A 206 18.44 -61.02 12.65
CA PHE A 206 18.20 -59.76 13.35
C PHE A 206 16.71 -59.39 13.38
N ASP A 207 16.02 -59.53 12.24
CA ASP A 207 14.59 -59.23 12.09
C ASP A 207 13.65 -60.37 12.54
N GLY A 208 14.18 -61.57 12.72
CA GLY A 208 13.43 -62.76 13.12
C GLY A 208 12.64 -63.44 11.99
N ASP A 209 13.02 -63.24 10.73
CA ASP A 209 12.37 -63.84 9.56
C ASP A 209 12.84 -65.30 9.31
N ASN A 210 12.71 -65.86 8.09
CA ASN A 210 13.17 -67.24 7.81
C ASN A 210 14.55 -67.33 7.14
N MET A 211 15.20 -66.19 6.93
CA MET A 211 16.53 -66.03 6.38
C MET A 211 17.47 -65.58 7.50
N GLY A 212 18.75 -65.94 7.40
CA GLY A 212 19.77 -65.52 8.35
C GLY A 212 20.56 -64.37 7.77
N ASP A 213 21.16 -63.56 8.64
CA ASP A 213 21.77 -62.28 8.26
C ASP A 213 22.85 -62.41 7.15
N ASN A 214 23.50 -63.58 6.98
CA ASN A 214 24.50 -63.73 5.91
C ASN A 214 23.86 -63.96 4.52
N ALA A 215 22.59 -64.38 4.47
CA ALA A 215 21.83 -64.65 3.26
C ALA A 215 20.64 -63.70 3.04
N ASP A 216 20.18 -63.02 4.09
CA ASP A 216 19.19 -61.96 4.00
C ASP A 216 19.77 -60.78 3.21
N PRO A 217 19.02 -60.22 2.23
CA PRO A 217 19.39 -58.96 1.61
C PRO A 217 18.95 -57.71 2.39
N ASP A 218 18.13 -57.83 3.44
CA ASP A 218 17.53 -56.75 4.24
C ASP A 218 17.41 -57.21 5.72
N ASP A 219 18.54 -57.16 6.43
CA ASP A 219 18.75 -57.76 7.76
C ASP A 219 17.79 -57.23 8.85
N ASP A 220 17.23 -56.02 8.70
CA ASP A 220 16.29 -55.43 9.65
C ASP A 220 14.86 -55.21 9.12
N ASN A 221 14.64 -55.61 7.86
CA ASN A 221 13.35 -55.69 7.20
C ASN A 221 12.64 -54.32 7.10
N ASP A 222 13.41 -53.25 6.92
CA ASP A 222 12.91 -51.89 6.80
C ASP A 222 12.59 -51.49 5.34
N GLY A 223 12.97 -52.33 4.39
CA GLY A 223 12.72 -52.20 2.96
C GLY A 223 13.90 -51.68 2.14
N VAL A 224 15.06 -51.42 2.76
CA VAL A 224 16.31 -51.07 2.08
C VAL A 224 17.28 -52.23 2.18
N ASN A 225 17.92 -52.62 1.06
CA ASN A 225 18.86 -53.73 1.11
C ASN A 225 20.15 -53.32 1.85
N ASP A 226 20.83 -54.23 2.54
CA ASP A 226 22.01 -53.93 3.38
C ASP A 226 23.16 -53.22 2.63
N PHE A 227 23.25 -53.40 1.31
CA PHE A 227 24.30 -52.76 0.51
C PHE A 227 24.00 -51.30 0.14
N GLU A 228 22.74 -50.88 0.29
CA GLU A 228 22.22 -49.53 0.11
C GLU A 228 21.91 -48.85 1.44
N ASP A 229 21.78 -49.63 2.52
CA ASP A 229 21.52 -49.17 3.88
C ASP A 229 22.81 -48.88 4.66
N ALA A 230 22.90 -47.69 5.23
CA ALA A 230 23.98 -47.28 6.12
C ALA A 230 23.90 -47.97 7.50
N PHE A 231 22.72 -48.40 7.93
CA PHE A 231 22.44 -48.98 9.25
C PHE A 231 21.67 -50.30 9.17
N GLN A 232 22.29 -51.29 8.53
CA GLN A 232 21.83 -52.69 8.30
C GLN A 232 21.16 -53.44 9.48
N PHE A 233 21.23 -52.92 10.70
CA PHE A 233 20.66 -53.54 11.91
C PHE A 233 19.89 -52.52 12.75
N ASP A 234 19.31 -51.50 12.11
CA ASP A 234 18.49 -50.48 12.74
C ASP A 234 17.42 -49.99 11.75
N ALA A 235 16.29 -50.71 11.74
CA ALA A 235 15.16 -50.42 10.86
C ALA A 235 14.52 -49.02 11.01
N SER A 236 15.07 -48.17 11.88
CA SER A 236 14.66 -46.77 12.01
C SER A 236 15.61 -45.79 11.32
N GLU A 237 16.73 -46.24 10.76
CA GLU A 237 17.76 -45.41 10.13
C GLU A 237 18.22 -46.06 8.82
N GLN A 238 18.32 -45.28 7.74
CA GLN A 238 18.67 -45.82 6.40
C GLN A 238 19.84 -45.08 5.76
N TYR A 239 20.00 -43.81 6.11
CA TYR A 239 20.88 -42.86 5.45
C TYR A 239 21.76 -42.16 6.51
N ASP A 240 22.98 -41.83 6.08
CA ASP A 240 24.04 -41.16 6.86
C ASP A 240 24.72 -40.20 5.87
N HIS A 241 24.07 -39.07 5.57
CA HIS A 241 24.46 -38.20 4.45
C HIS A 241 25.88 -37.64 4.62
N ASP A 242 26.25 -37.30 5.84
CA ASP A 242 27.57 -36.75 6.19
C ASP A 242 28.61 -37.81 6.59
N GLN A 243 28.21 -39.07 6.77
CA GLN A 243 29.05 -40.19 7.19
C GLN A 243 29.68 -40.01 8.58
N ASP A 244 28.96 -39.36 9.50
CA ASP A 244 29.40 -39.19 10.89
C ASP A 244 29.08 -40.42 11.77
N GLY A 245 28.18 -41.28 11.30
CA GLY A 245 27.75 -42.52 11.93
C GLY A 245 26.51 -42.39 12.83
N ILE A 246 25.83 -41.25 12.80
CA ILE A 246 24.46 -41.05 13.27
C ILE A 246 23.57 -41.09 12.02
N GLY A 247 22.40 -41.74 12.10
CA GLY A 247 21.49 -41.80 10.96
C GLY A 247 20.66 -40.53 10.86
N ASP A 248 20.29 -40.14 9.64
CA ASP A 248 19.59 -38.88 9.36
C ASP A 248 18.31 -38.69 10.20
N ASN A 249 17.59 -39.76 10.59
CA ASN A 249 16.38 -39.58 11.43
C ASN A 249 16.72 -39.21 12.88
N ALA A 250 17.96 -39.44 13.31
CA ALA A 250 18.48 -39.13 14.64
C ALA A 250 19.50 -37.98 14.66
N ASP A 251 20.10 -37.64 13.52
CA ASP A 251 20.94 -36.46 13.37
C ASP A 251 20.08 -35.19 13.38
N LEU A 252 20.73 -34.05 13.61
CA LEU A 252 20.12 -32.73 13.61
C LEU A 252 20.77 -31.80 12.59
N ASP A 253 21.73 -32.29 11.81
CA ASP A 253 22.59 -31.59 10.86
C ASP A 253 23.12 -32.63 9.85
N ASP A 254 22.22 -33.15 9.00
CA ASP A 254 22.40 -34.36 8.17
C ASP A 254 23.56 -34.24 7.16
N ASP A 255 23.99 -33.02 6.80
CA ASP A 255 25.11 -32.76 5.90
C ASP A 255 26.35 -32.11 6.56
N ASN A 256 26.26 -31.85 7.87
CA ASN A 256 27.32 -31.34 8.74
C ASN A 256 27.93 -30.01 8.27
N ASP A 257 27.15 -29.16 7.63
CA ASP A 257 27.56 -27.83 7.18
C ASP A 257 27.55 -26.78 8.32
N GLY A 258 26.88 -27.11 9.42
CA GLY A 258 26.77 -26.32 10.65
C GLY A 258 25.42 -25.63 10.85
N TYR A 259 24.45 -25.84 9.96
CA TYR A 259 23.06 -25.47 10.11
C TYR A 259 22.24 -26.72 10.44
N ALA A 260 21.32 -26.59 11.40
CA ALA A 260 20.52 -27.74 11.82
C ALA A 260 19.34 -27.92 10.87
N ASP A 261 18.95 -29.16 10.52
CA ASP A 261 17.95 -29.49 9.48
C ASP A 261 16.65 -28.69 9.61
N LEU A 262 16.23 -28.41 10.85
CA LEU A 262 15.01 -27.63 11.13
C LEU A 262 15.07 -26.18 10.59
N ASN A 263 16.26 -25.62 10.45
CA ASN A 263 16.50 -24.27 9.94
C ASN A 263 17.36 -24.28 8.67
N ASP A 264 17.42 -25.42 8.00
CA ASP A 264 18.15 -25.60 6.76
C ASP A 264 17.14 -25.89 5.64
N ALA A 265 17.14 -25.07 4.59
CA ALA A 265 16.28 -25.28 3.43
C ALA A 265 16.72 -26.49 2.59
N PHE A 266 18.00 -26.88 2.68
CA PHE A 266 18.63 -27.98 1.98
C PHE A 266 19.41 -28.91 2.93
N PRO A 267 18.76 -29.64 3.84
CA PRO A 267 19.42 -30.45 4.89
C PRO A 267 20.42 -31.52 4.41
N PHE A 268 20.47 -31.82 3.12
CA PHE A 268 21.33 -32.86 2.54
C PHE A 268 22.39 -32.28 1.57
N ASP A 269 22.49 -30.96 1.43
CA ASP A 269 23.46 -30.29 0.56
C ASP A 269 24.31 -29.30 1.34
N SER A 270 25.48 -29.76 1.77
CA SER A 270 26.41 -28.99 2.62
C SER A 270 26.95 -27.68 2.00
N THR A 271 26.46 -27.29 0.83
CA THR A 271 26.82 -26.06 0.13
C THR A 271 25.71 -25.03 0.08
N GLU A 272 24.48 -25.36 0.50
CA GLU A 272 23.31 -24.51 0.50
C GLU A 272 22.55 -24.67 1.82
N HIS A 273 22.06 -23.58 2.41
CA HIS A 273 21.25 -23.65 3.65
C HIS A 273 20.03 -22.72 3.67
N ASN A 274 20.02 -21.71 2.78
CA ASN A 274 18.95 -20.74 2.62
C ASN A 274 18.31 -20.87 1.24
N ASP A 275 17.01 -20.59 1.18
CA ASP A 275 16.15 -20.52 -0.03
C ASP A 275 15.20 -19.32 0.19
N ASN A 276 15.71 -18.10 0.00
CA ASN A 276 15.06 -16.89 0.50
C ASN A 276 13.70 -16.62 -0.17
N ASP A 277 13.53 -17.03 -1.42
CA ASP A 277 12.31 -16.89 -2.20
C ASP A 277 11.45 -18.17 -2.27
N GLY A 278 12.00 -19.31 -1.84
CA GLY A 278 11.32 -20.60 -1.83
C GLY A 278 11.17 -21.24 -3.22
N ASP A 279 12.04 -20.91 -4.18
CA ASP A 279 11.99 -21.45 -5.54
C ASP A 279 12.65 -22.84 -5.67
N GLY A 280 13.39 -23.24 -4.63
CA GLY A 280 14.08 -24.53 -4.52
C GLY A 280 15.51 -24.52 -5.06
N ILE A 281 16.08 -23.36 -5.36
CA ILE A 281 17.50 -23.14 -5.63
C ILE A 281 18.07 -22.39 -4.42
N GLY A 282 19.16 -22.90 -3.82
CA GLY A 282 19.75 -22.23 -2.67
C GLY A 282 20.49 -20.96 -3.04
N ASP A 283 20.51 -19.98 -2.13
CA ASP A 283 21.07 -18.64 -2.35
C ASP A 283 22.53 -18.65 -2.87
N ASN A 284 23.37 -19.65 -2.55
CA ASN A 284 24.74 -19.65 -3.09
C ASN A 284 24.79 -20.02 -4.58
N ALA A 285 23.73 -20.61 -5.11
CA ALA A 285 23.54 -21.01 -6.50
C ALA A 285 22.54 -20.14 -7.26
N ASP A 286 21.63 -19.45 -6.57
CA ASP A 286 20.73 -18.48 -7.18
C ASP A 286 21.49 -17.23 -7.65
N THR A 287 20.86 -16.45 -8.51
CA THR A 287 21.34 -15.18 -9.03
C THR A 287 20.38 -14.01 -8.73
N ASP A 288 19.28 -14.30 -8.05
CA ASP A 288 18.18 -13.41 -7.67
C ASP A 288 17.52 -14.00 -6.39
N ASP A 289 18.27 -13.97 -5.27
CA ASP A 289 18.00 -14.70 -4.01
C ASP A 289 16.59 -14.45 -3.42
N ASP A 290 16.00 -13.27 -3.66
CA ASP A 290 14.65 -12.91 -3.21
C ASP A 290 13.62 -12.87 -4.36
N ASN A 291 14.05 -13.11 -5.60
CA ASN A 291 13.26 -13.09 -6.83
C ASN A 291 12.44 -11.79 -7.03
N ASP A 292 12.97 -10.65 -6.59
CA ASP A 292 12.34 -9.33 -6.81
C ASP A 292 12.54 -8.80 -8.25
N GLY A 293 13.38 -9.48 -9.04
CA GLY A 293 13.71 -9.17 -10.42
C GLY A 293 14.96 -8.31 -10.60
N ILE A 294 15.66 -7.99 -9.51
CA ILE A 294 16.95 -7.33 -9.46
C ILE A 294 18.02 -8.37 -9.11
N PRO A 295 18.91 -8.76 -10.04
CA PRO A 295 19.92 -9.78 -9.75
C PRO A 295 20.83 -9.36 -8.58
N ASP A 296 21.30 -10.29 -7.74
CA ASP A 296 22.08 -10.04 -6.50
C ASP A 296 23.30 -9.13 -6.70
N THR A 297 23.83 -9.12 -7.93
CA THR A 297 24.97 -8.27 -8.29
C THR A 297 24.65 -6.78 -8.35
N GLU A 298 23.37 -6.44 -8.46
CA GLU A 298 22.81 -5.09 -8.59
C GLU A 298 21.88 -4.74 -7.42
N ASP A 299 21.37 -5.74 -6.71
CA ASP A 299 20.53 -5.57 -5.53
C ASP A 299 21.36 -5.19 -4.27
N THR A 300 20.77 -4.33 -3.45
CA THR A 300 21.33 -3.87 -2.19
C THR A 300 20.89 -4.68 -0.98
N ASP A 301 19.84 -5.48 -1.09
CA ASP A 301 19.29 -6.29 0.00
C ASP A 301 18.76 -7.66 -0.49
N THR A 302 19.67 -8.58 -0.79
CA THR A 302 19.40 -9.88 -1.43
C THR A 302 18.57 -10.85 -0.59
N GLU A 303 18.09 -10.43 0.58
CA GLU A 303 17.28 -11.25 1.48
C GLU A 303 15.83 -10.74 1.59
N GLU A 304 15.53 -9.52 1.11
CA GLU A 304 14.22 -8.88 1.28
C GLU A 304 13.73 -8.28 -0.04
N LEU A 305 12.65 -8.86 -0.57
CA LEU A 305 11.91 -8.37 -1.75
C LEU A 305 11.91 -6.84 -1.87
N ASP A 306 12.77 -6.26 -2.71
CA ASP A 306 12.72 -4.83 -3.05
C ASP A 306 11.62 -4.61 -4.09
N ILE A 307 10.37 -4.61 -3.62
CA ILE A 307 9.22 -4.29 -4.44
C ILE A 307 9.33 -2.82 -4.84
N LYS A 308 9.85 -2.57 -6.05
CA LYS A 308 9.76 -1.25 -6.64
C LYS A 308 8.28 -0.83 -6.74
N PRO A 309 7.94 0.40 -6.30
CA PRO A 309 6.59 0.93 -6.45
C PRO A 309 6.11 0.83 -7.91
N ASP A 310 4.86 0.42 -8.07
CA ASP A 310 4.13 0.32 -9.35
C ASP A 310 2.70 0.80 -9.03
N PHE A 311 2.49 2.11 -9.14
CA PHE A 311 1.33 2.79 -8.61
C PHE A 311 0.05 2.40 -9.36
N ASP A 312 0.12 2.22 -10.67
CA ASP A 312 -1.00 1.80 -11.51
C ASP A 312 -1.14 0.27 -11.68
N ASN A 313 -0.15 -0.50 -11.23
CA ASN A 313 -0.07 -1.95 -11.30
C ASN A 313 -0.09 -2.48 -12.75
N ASP A 314 0.53 -1.75 -13.69
CA ASP A 314 0.64 -2.16 -15.08
C ASP A 314 1.82 -3.12 -15.35
N GLY A 315 2.68 -3.31 -14.34
CA GLY A 315 3.86 -4.15 -14.37
C GLY A 315 5.15 -3.42 -14.75
N SER A 316 5.10 -2.10 -14.87
CA SER A 316 6.24 -1.20 -15.04
C SER A 316 6.46 -0.46 -13.72
N PRO A 317 7.64 -0.55 -13.09
CA PRO A 317 7.91 0.23 -11.87
C PRO A 317 7.89 1.75 -12.12
N ASP A 318 7.44 2.54 -11.14
CA ASP A 318 7.33 4.02 -11.21
C ASP A 318 8.64 4.72 -11.63
N ASP A 319 9.81 4.13 -11.34
CA ASP A 319 11.10 4.71 -11.75
C ASP A 319 11.47 4.47 -13.23
N GLU A 320 10.74 3.58 -13.88
CA GLU A 320 10.87 3.16 -15.28
C GLU A 320 9.61 3.43 -16.13
N ASP A 321 8.49 3.76 -15.47
CA ASP A 321 7.29 4.30 -16.09
C ASP A 321 7.44 5.80 -16.38
N ALA A 322 6.58 6.32 -17.25
CA ALA A 322 6.51 7.73 -17.62
C ALA A 322 5.11 8.31 -17.41
N ASP A 323 4.20 7.54 -16.84
CA ASP A 323 2.78 7.82 -16.58
C ASP A 323 2.35 6.94 -15.38
N ASP A 324 2.92 7.21 -14.20
CA ASP A 324 2.91 6.36 -13.00
C ASP A 324 1.48 5.98 -12.53
N ASP A 325 0.47 6.78 -12.85
CA ASP A 325 -0.94 6.53 -12.51
C ASP A 325 -1.85 6.17 -13.69
N ASN A 326 -1.27 6.09 -14.89
CA ASN A 326 -1.92 5.72 -16.14
C ASN A 326 -3.18 6.56 -16.47
N ASP A 327 -3.22 7.82 -16.03
CA ASP A 327 -4.31 8.75 -16.33
C ASP A 327 -4.21 9.35 -17.75
N GLY A 328 -3.05 9.20 -18.38
CA GLY A 328 -2.74 9.62 -19.74
C GLY A 328 -1.95 10.94 -19.83
N VAL A 329 -1.53 11.51 -18.70
CA VAL A 329 -0.65 12.68 -18.60
C VAL A 329 0.72 12.20 -18.07
N PRO A 330 1.80 12.35 -18.86
CA PRO A 330 3.11 11.90 -18.40
C PRO A 330 3.59 12.64 -17.14
N ASP A 331 4.33 11.97 -16.26
CA ASP A 331 4.76 12.52 -14.95
C ASP A 331 5.53 13.85 -15.07
N ASP A 332 6.21 14.07 -16.20
CA ASP A 332 6.95 15.31 -16.45
C ASP A 332 6.07 16.54 -16.71
N GLN A 333 4.77 16.29 -16.93
CA GLN A 333 3.70 17.25 -17.17
C GLN A 333 2.57 17.14 -16.16
N ASP A 334 2.60 16.14 -15.29
CA ASP A 334 1.60 15.92 -14.25
C ASP A 334 1.99 16.62 -12.94
N ALA A 335 1.05 17.36 -12.34
CA ALA A 335 1.23 17.97 -11.03
C ALA A 335 1.09 16.96 -9.87
N PHE A 336 0.36 15.87 -10.09
CA PHE A 336 0.15 14.75 -9.18
C PHE A 336 0.35 13.40 -9.91
N PRO A 337 1.60 13.00 -10.22
CA PRO A 337 1.91 11.75 -10.94
C PRO A 337 1.39 10.45 -10.30
N PHE A 338 0.87 10.51 -9.08
CA PHE A 338 0.37 9.36 -8.32
C PHE A 338 -1.10 9.58 -7.92
N ASP A 339 -1.88 10.29 -8.72
CA ASP A 339 -3.31 10.48 -8.50
C ASP A 339 -4.02 10.61 -9.85
N ALA A 340 -4.50 9.46 -10.36
CA ALA A 340 -5.14 9.40 -11.67
C ALA A 340 -6.45 10.21 -11.79
N THR A 341 -6.86 10.93 -10.75
CA THR A 341 -7.99 11.85 -10.76
C THR A 341 -7.59 13.31 -10.86
N GLU A 342 -6.30 13.64 -10.77
CA GLU A 342 -5.79 15.01 -10.71
C GLU A 342 -4.50 15.16 -11.53
N SER A 343 -4.55 15.91 -12.63
CA SER A 343 -3.35 16.16 -13.45
C SER A 343 -2.80 17.59 -13.36
N SER A 344 -3.57 18.52 -12.78
CA SER A 344 -3.29 19.96 -12.82
C SER A 344 -3.57 20.65 -11.48
N ASN A 345 -2.80 21.70 -11.22
CA ASN A 345 -2.86 22.52 -10.01
C ASN A 345 -2.52 23.97 -10.40
N TYR A 346 -3.55 24.75 -10.69
CA TYR A 346 -3.42 26.05 -11.33
C TYR A 346 -2.85 27.12 -10.40
N ASP A 347 -3.32 27.15 -9.15
CA ASP A 347 -2.87 28.11 -8.14
C ASP A 347 -1.63 27.65 -7.35
N GLY A 348 -1.26 26.37 -7.49
CA GLY A 348 -0.12 25.75 -6.83
C GLY A 348 -0.36 25.44 -5.34
N ASP A 349 -1.61 25.21 -4.95
CA ASP A 349 -1.96 24.81 -3.58
C ASP A 349 -1.77 23.28 -3.36
N SER A 350 -2.42 22.66 -2.37
CA SER A 350 -2.26 21.21 -2.10
C SER A 350 -3.41 20.34 -2.65
N ILE A 351 -4.32 20.93 -3.41
CA ILE A 351 -5.51 20.32 -4.00
C ILE A 351 -5.36 20.44 -5.52
N GLY A 352 -5.73 19.41 -6.27
CA GLY A 352 -5.73 19.47 -7.74
C GLY A 352 -7.02 20.11 -8.26
N ASP A 353 -6.97 20.67 -9.47
CA ASP A 353 -8.07 21.47 -10.06
C ASP A 353 -9.39 20.67 -10.18
N ASN A 354 -9.39 19.33 -10.24
CA ASN A 354 -10.65 18.58 -10.30
C ASN A 354 -11.35 18.49 -8.93
N ALA A 355 -10.61 18.61 -7.83
CA ALA A 355 -11.09 18.56 -6.45
C ALA A 355 -11.14 19.93 -5.78
N ASP A 356 -10.36 20.89 -6.26
CA ASP A 356 -10.46 22.28 -5.83
C ASP A 356 -11.82 22.85 -6.24
N THR A 357 -12.24 23.86 -5.49
CA THR A 357 -13.51 24.56 -5.70
C THR A 357 -13.29 26.02 -6.03
N ASP A 358 -12.04 26.48 -6.11
CA ASP A 358 -11.60 27.85 -6.35
C ASP A 358 -10.19 27.79 -6.99
N ASP A 359 -10.12 27.27 -8.23
CA ASP A 359 -8.89 26.85 -8.93
C ASP A 359 -7.82 27.96 -9.04
N ASP A 360 -8.21 29.23 -8.98
CA ASP A 360 -7.30 30.38 -9.04
C ASP A 360 -7.18 31.18 -7.72
N ASN A 361 -7.90 30.74 -6.70
CA ASN A 361 -7.84 31.21 -5.32
C ASN A 361 -8.16 32.72 -5.16
N ASP A 362 -9.06 33.24 -5.98
CA ASP A 362 -9.49 34.65 -5.93
C ASP A 362 -10.64 34.92 -4.94
N GLY A 363 -11.26 33.85 -4.45
CA GLY A 363 -12.35 33.86 -3.48
C GLY A 363 -13.75 33.64 -4.07
N TYR A 364 -13.86 33.43 -5.38
CA TYR A 364 -15.07 33.00 -6.06
C TYR A 364 -14.94 31.54 -6.49
N ALA A 365 -15.79 30.68 -5.90
CA ALA A 365 -15.75 29.27 -6.23
C ALA A 365 -16.09 29.01 -7.71
N ASP A 366 -15.44 28.06 -8.39
CA ASP A 366 -15.53 27.81 -9.85
C ASP A 366 -16.97 27.69 -10.36
N VAL A 367 -17.86 27.14 -9.53
CA VAL A 367 -19.28 27.00 -9.85
C VAL A 367 -20.03 28.33 -10.02
N ASN A 368 -19.47 29.42 -9.49
CA ASN A 368 -19.96 30.79 -9.59
C ASN A 368 -18.92 31.72 -10.24
N ASP A 369 -17.82 31.17 -10.75
CA ASP A 369 -16.77 31.91 -11.43
C ASP A 369 -16.88 31.65 -12.94
N THR A 370 -16.93 32.73 -13.73
CA THR A 370 -16.99 32.59 -15.20
C THR A 370 -15.63 32.31 -15.82
N PHE A 371 -14.55 32.66 -15.13
CA PHE A 371 -13.16 32.39 -15.49
C PHE A 371 -12.39 31.71 -14.34
N PRO A 372 -12.67 30.42 -14.03
CA PRO A 372 -12.07 29.69 -12.89
C PRO A 372 -10.53 29.64 -12.84
N PHE A 373 -9.86 29.98 -13.94
CA PHE A 373 -8.40 29.99 -14.05
C PHE A 373 -7.85 31.41 -14.26
N ASN A 374 -8.53 32.45 -13.79
CA ASN A 374 -8.07 33.82 -13.90
C ASN A 374 -8.48 34.65 -12.67
N ALA A 375 -7.60 34.67 -11.67
CA ALA A 375 -7.84 35.32 -10.38
C ALA A 375 -8.09 36.84 -10.38
N LEU A 376 -8.20 37.45 -11.56
CA LEU A 376 -8.56 38.85 -11.75
C LEU A 376 -9.96 39.03 -12.33
N GLU A 377 -10.65 37.96 -12.74
CA GLU A 377 -11.94 38.01 -13.45
C GLU A 377 -12.85 36.89 -12.97
N TRP A 378 -14.03 37.21 -12.43
CA TRP A 378 -14.99 36.21 -11.93
C TRP A 378 -16.37 36.30 -12.59
N SER A 379 -16.63 37.36 -13.35
CA SER A 379 -17.95 37.70 -13.93
C SER A 379 -17.79 38.20 -15.37
N ASP A 380 -18.76 37.86 -16.21
CA ASP A 380 -18.88 38.25 -17.63
C ASP A 380 -20.37 38.53 -17.90
N ASN A 381 -20.80 39.76 -17.59
CA ASN A 381 -22.22 40.09 -17.48
C ASN A 381 -22.94 40.07 -18.84
N ASP A 382 -22.24 40.36 -19.94
CA ASP A 382 -22.77 40.31 -21.30
C ASP A 382 -22.43 39.03 -22.10
N ASN A 383 -21.56 38.19 -21.54
CA ASN A 383 -21.09 36.92 -22.10
C ASN A 383 -20.28 37.09 -23.40
N ASP A 384 -19.48 38.16 -23.50
CA ASP A 384 -18.61 38.40 -24.66
C ASP A 384 -17.24 37.70 -24.56
N GLY A 385 -16.90 37.20 -23.36
CA GLY A 385 -15.68 36.47 -23.05
C GLY A 385 -14.54 37.32 -22.50
N ILE A 386 -14.78 38.61 -22.24
CA ILE A 386 -13.93 39.50 -21.44
C ILE A 386 -14.59 39.59 -20.05
N GLY A 387 -13.80 39.53 -18.98
CA GLY A 387 -14.35 39.66 -17.63
C GLY A 387 -14.62 41.12 -17.26
N ASP A 388 -15.64 41.36 -16.44
CA ASP A 388 -16.12 42.69 -16.04
C ASP A 388 -15.01 43.59 -15.42
N ASN A 389 -13.91 43.04 -14.89
CA ASN A 389 -12.82 43.90 -14.37
C ASN A 389 -11.88 44.40 -15.47
N GLU A 390 -11.79 43.72 -16.62
CA GLU A 390 -11.06 44.14 -17.82
C GLU A 390 -11.96 44.81 -18.86
N ASP A 391 -13.24 44.45 -18.91
CA ASP A 391 -14.23 45.07 -19.80
C ASP A 391 -14.49 46.54 -19.42
N THR A 392 -15.00 47.29 -20.39
CA THR A 392 -15.29 48.72 -20.29
C THR A 392 -16.74 49.05 -20.64
N ASP A 393 -17.56 48.03 -20.88
CA ASP A 393 -18.98 48.07 -21.30
C ASP A 393 -19.63 46.74 -20.89
N ASP A 394 -19.73 46.48 -19.56
CA ASP A 394 -20.05 45.16 -18.97
C ASP A 394 -21.43 44.60 -19.39
N ASP A 395 -22.31 45.41 -19.98
CA ASP A 395 -23.62 44.99 -20.49
C ASP A 395 -23.79 45.13 -22.01
N ASN A 396 -22.73 45.58 -22.70
CA ASN A 396 -22.63 45.78 -24.13
C ASN A 396 -23.79 46.62 -24.73
N ASP A 397 -24.33 47.59 -23.98
CA ASP A 397 -25.38 48.51 -24.46
C ASP A 397 -24.83 49.64 -25.37
N GLY A 398 -23.50 49.82 -25.33
CA GLY A 398 -22.75 50.79 -26.12
C GLY A 398 -22.41 52.09 -25.39
N ILE A 399 -22.71 52.19 -24.10
CA ILE A 399 -22.25 53.22 -23.17
C ILE A 399 -21.18 52.58 -22.28
N LEU A 400 -20.02 53.25 -22.12
CA LEU A 400 -18.94 52.70 -21.30
C LEU A 400 -19.29 52.81 -19.81
N ASP A 401 -18.83 51.88 -18.97
CA ASP A 401 -19.15 51.86 -17.53
C ASP A 401 -18.83 53.17 -16.80
N GLU A 402 -17.80 53.90 -17.26
CA GLU A 402 -17.42 55.19 -16.67
C GLU A 402 -18.44 56.31 -16.92
N ASP A 403 -19.26 56.15 -17.96
CA ASP A 403 -20.32 57.05 -18.39
C ASP A 403 -21.73 56.46 -18.14
N ASP A 404 -21.82 55.24 -17.59
CA ASP A 404 -23.06 54.52 -17.32
C ASP A 404 -23.45 54.54 -15.83
N ALA A 405 -24.71 54.88 -15.54
CA ALA A 405 -25.25 54.83 -14.17
C ALA A 405 -25.58 53.40 -13.69
N PHE A 406 -25.84 52.48 -14.62
CA PHE A 406 -26.16 51.07 -14.37
C PHE A 406 -25.31 50.15 -15.28
N PRO A 407 -23.98 50.06 -15.07
CA PRO A 407 -23.05 49.37 -15.97
C PRO A 407 -23.32 47.89 -16.29
N ILE A 408 -24.20 47.23 -15.53
CA ILE A 408 -24.53 45.81 -15.71
C ILE A 408 -25.95 45.58 -16.26
N ASP A 409 -26.71 46.65 -16.54
CA ASP A 409 -28.10 46.57 -17.03
C ASP A 409 -28.25 47.15 -18.42
N SER A 410 -28.15 46.28 -19.43
CA SER A 410 -28.24 46.61 -20.87
C SER A 410 -29.49 47.38 -21.34
N PHE A 411 -30.43 47.68 -20.46
CA PHE A 411 -31.65 48.42 -20.73
C PHE A 411 -31.65 49.86 -20.20
N SER A 412 -30.77 50.19 -19.26
CA SER A 412 -30.82 51.40 -18.44
C SER A 412 -29.43 52.01 -18.32
N SER A 413 -29.28 53.32 -18.55
CA SER A 413 -27.95 53.98 -18.44
C SER A 413 -27.94 55.35 -17.76
N THR A 414 -29.10 55.83 -17.30
CA THR A 414 -29.26 57.18 -16.76
C THR A 414 -29.97 57.18 -15.39
N ASP A 415 -29.37 57.86 -14.42
CA ASP A 415 -29.87 58.12 -13.05
C ASP A 415 -29.54 59.57 -12.70
N PHE A 416 -30.44 60.49 -13.04
CA PHE A 416 -30.11 61.91 -13.04
C PHE A 416 -30.02 62.50 -11.61
N ASP A 417 -30.80 62.01 -10.66
CA ASP A 417 -30.76 62.45 -9.25
C ASP A 417 -29.85 61.59 -8.33
N LEU A 418 -29.35 60.47 -8.86
CA LEU A 418 -28.45 59.51 -8.20
C LEU A 418 -29.11 58.78 -7.02
N ASP A 419 -30.41 58.50 -7.10
CA ASP A 419 -31.15 57.73 -6.10
C ASP A 419 -31.07 56.20 -6.30
N GLY A 420 -30.52 55.75 -7.43
CA GLY A 420 -30.34 54.35 -7.82
C GLY A 420 -31.53 53.75 -8.55
N ILE A 421 -32.50 54.54 -8.99
CA ILE A 421 -33.61 54.14 -9.86
C ILE A 421 -33.35 54.71 -11.26
N PRO A 422 -33.42 53.89 -12.33
CA PRO A 422 -33.25 54.43 -13.68
C PRO A 422 -34.33 55.46 -14.04
N ASP A 423 -33.96 56.53 -14.75
CA ASP A 423 -34.87 57.63 -15.17
C ASP A 423 -36.15 57.11 -15.87
N GLU A 424 -36.09 56.00 -16.63
CA GLU A 424 -37.28 55.43 -17.27
C GLU A 424 -38.30 54.81 -16.28
N PHE A 425 -37.87 54.56 -15.05
CA PHE A 425 -38.65 53.96 -13.96
C PHE A 425 -38.81 54.88 -12.75
N ASP A 426 -38.08 55.98 -12.70
CA ASP A 426 -38.25 57.02 -11.71
C ASP A 426 -39.50 57.87 -12.02
N MET A 427 -40.03 58.54 -11.00
CA MET A 427 -41.16 59.45 -11.11
C MET A 427 -40.75 60.92 -10.88
N ASP A 428 -39.49 61.19 -10.55
CA ASP A 428 -38.93 62.49 -10.17
C ASP A 428 -37.43 62.52 -10.53
N ASP A 429 -37.10 62.45 -11.82
CA ASP A 429 -35.75 62.15 -12.36
C ASP A 429 -34.65 63.09 -11.84
N ASP A 430 -34.98 64.31 -11.37
CA ASP A 430 -34.01 65.25 -10.79
C ASP A 430 -34.09 65.44 -9.27
N GLY A 431 -35.04 64.75 -8.62
CA GLY A 431 -35.19 64.73 -7.17
C GLY A 431 -35.51 66.10 -6.55
N ASP A 432 -36.04 67.05 -7.32
CA ASP A 432 -36.42 68.38 -6.81
C ASP A 432 -37.72 68.37 -5.98
N GLY A 433 -38.46 67.26 -6.04
CA GLY A 433 -39.71 67.01 -5.33
C GLY A 433 -40.95 67.31 -6.17
N VAL A 434 -40.81 67.55 -7.46
CA VAL A 434 -41.89 67.72 -8.43
C VAL A 434 -41.85 66.56 -9.44
N PRO A 435 -42.80 65.61 -9.37
CA PRO A 435 -42.77 64.46 -10.26
C PRO A 435 -42.76 64.84 -11.75
N ASP A 436 -42.07 64.11 -12.63
CA ASP A 436 -41.82 64.45 -14.04
C ASP A 436 -43.11 64.77 -14.81
N LEU A 437 -44.19 64.06 -14.49
CA LEU A 437 -45.52 64.28 -15.06
C LEU A 437 -46.07 65.71 -14.81
N SER A 438 -45.55 66.40 -13.81
CA SER A 438 -45.88 67.76 -13.39
C SER A 438 -44.69 68.73 -13.50
N ASP A 439 -43.54 68.25 -13.99
CA ASP A 439 -42.33 69.03 -14.15
C ASP A 439 -42.12 69.42 -15.61
N THR A 440 -41.85 70.71 -15.87
CA THR A 440 -41.54 71.15 -17.24
C THR A 440 -40.08 70.90 -17.62
N PHE A 441 -39.18 70.77 -16.65
CA PHE A 441 -37.78 70.42 -16.83
C PHE A 441 -37.39 69.23 -15.92
N PRO A 442 -37.86 68.00 -16.21
CA PRO A 442 -37.65 66.82 -15.35
C PRO A 442 -36.19 66.46 -15.04
N LEU A 443 -35.23 67.00 -15.78
CA LEU A 443 -33.79 66.76 -15.63
C LEU A 443 -33.06 68.04 -15.16
N ASN A 444 -33.72 68.91 -14.40
CA ASN A 444 -33.12 70.15 -13.91
C ASN A 444 -33.64 70.51 -12.52
N PRO A 445 -32.88 70.17 -11.45
CA PRO A 445 -33.37 70.21 -10.08
C PRO A 445 -33.49 71.63 -9.51
N SER A 446 -33.24 72.63 -10.35
CA SER A 446 -33.38 74.04 -10.05
C SER A 446 -34.55 74.68 -10.78
N GLU A 447 -35.30 73.97 -11.62
CA GLU A 447 -36.38 74.51 -12.45
C GLU A 447 -37.50 73.50 -12.63
N SER A 448 -38.68 73.75 -12.05
CA SER A 448 -39.84 72.86 -12.24
C SER A 448 -40.98 73.46 -13.07
N LYS A 449 -40.85 74.73 -13.46
CA LYS A 449 -41.94 75.51 -14.08
C LYS A 449 -41.43 76.43 -15.18
N ASP A 450 -42.24 76.55 -16.22
CA ASP A 450 -42.07 77.46 -17.35
C ASP A 450 -43.44 78.15 -17.57
N THR A 451 -43.63 79.30 -16.95
CA THR A 451 -44.95 79.95 -16.86
C THR A 451 -45.41 80.51 -18.21
N ASP A 452 -44.50 80.96 -19.08
CA ASP A 452 -44.81 81.52 -20.39
C ASP A 452 -44.61 80.53 -21.56
N GLY A 453 -43.92 79.42 -21.32
CA GLY A 453 -43.66 78.35 -22.29
C GLY A 453 -42.52 78.66 -23.26
N ASP A 454 -41.59 79.55 -22.92
CA ASP A 454 -40.49 79.95 -23.80
C ASP A 454 -39.26 79.03 -23.72
N GLY A 455 -39.25 78.09 -22.77
CA GLY A 455 -38.19 77.13 -22.53
C GLY A 455 -37.12 77.58 -21.53
N MET A 456 -37.29 78.73 -20.88
CA MET A 456 -36.53 79.14 -19.69
C MET A 456 -37.37 78.85 -18.43
N GLY A 457 -36.77 78.23 -17.42
CA GLY A 457 -37.49 77.98 -16.17
C GLY A 457 -37.65 79.23 -15.32
N ASP A 458 -38.75 79.32 -14.58
CA ASP A 458 -39.15 80.48 -13.76
C ASP A 458 -38.05 80.93 -12.75
N ASN A 459 -37.15 80.06 -12.28
CA ASN A 459 -36.09 80.48 -11.35
C ASN A 459 -34.92 81.20 -12.07
N SER A 460 -34.77 80.98 -13.38
CA SER A 460 -33.76 81.59 -14.24
C SER A 460 -34.31 82.65 -15.18
N ASP A 461 -35.61 82.62 -15.45
CA ASP A 461 -36.31 83.61 -16.26
C ASP A 461 -36.40 84.95 -15.52
N PRO A 462 -35.99 86.07 -16.12
CA PRO A 462 -36.21 87.40 -15.57
C PRO A 462 -37.63 87.97 -15.76
N ASP A 463 -38.50 87.34 -16.56
CA ASP A 463 -39.86 87.78 -16.94
C ASP A 463 -40.79 86.56 -17.11
N ASP A 464 -41.11 85.90 -15.99
CA ASP A 464 -41.85 84.61 -15.85
C ASP A 464 -43.11 84.51 -16.74
N ASP A 465 -43.82 85.62 -17.03
CA ASP A 465 -45.06 85.62 -17.82
C ASP A 465 -44.96 86.35 -19.18
N ASN A 466 -43.76 86.85 -19.48
CA ASN A 466 -43.36 87.52 -20.72
C ASN A 466 -44.35 88.63 -21.13
N ASP A 467 -44.91 89.32 -20.15
CA ASP A 467 -45.77 90.48 -20.36
C ASP A 467 -44.98 91.79 -20.54
N GLY A 468 -43.65 91.69 -20.41
CA GLY A 468 -42.66 92.73 -20.68
C GLY A 468 -42.18 93.48 -19.43
N PHE A 469 -42.46 92.96 -18.24
CA PHE A 469 -42.02 93.51 -16.96
C PHE A 469 -41.20 92.50 -16.18
N LEU A 470 -39.93 92.83 -15.91
CA LEU A 470 -39.05 91.96 -15.11
C LEU A 470 -39.64 91.64 -13.73
N ASP A 471 -39.52 90.41 -13.24
CA ASP A 471 -40.15 89.93 -12.00
C ASP A 471 -39.78 90.76 -10.77
N ILE A 472 -38.56 91.31 -10.76
CA ILE A 472 -38.05 92.16 -9.66
C ILE A 472 -38.86 93.45 -9.47
N ILE A 473 -39.57 93.89 -10.51
CA ILE A 473 -40.44 95.07 -10.48
C ILE A 473 -41.91 94.76 -10.79
N ASP A 474 -42.23 93.52 -11.15
CA ASP A 474 -43.60 93.11 -11.38
C ASP A 474 -44.32 92.67 -10.09
N ALA A 475 -45.58 93.07 -9.95
CA ALA A 475 -46.39 92.77 -8.78
C ALA A 475 -47.03 91.39 -8.86
N ASN A 476 -47.07 90.78 -10.04
CA ASN A 476 -47.70 89.48 -10.24
C ASN A 476 -46.94 88.63 -11.27
N PRO A 477 -45.69 88.22 -10.97
CA PRO A 477 -44.73 87.70 -11.95
C PRO A 477 -45.23 86.53 -12.82
N LYS A 478 -46.25 85.78 -12.37
CA LYS A 478 -46.73 84.57 -13.04
C LYS A 478 -48.02 84.76 -13.85
N TYR A 479 -48.51 85.99 -14.03
CA TYR A 479 -49.84 86.24 -14.57
C TYR A 479 -49.91 87.52 -15.41
N PRO A 480 -50.01 87.38 -16.74
CA PRO A 480 -49.82 88.51 -17.64
C PRO A 480 -50.93 89.55 -17.47
N GLY A 481 -50.54 90.82 -17.38
CA GLY A 481 -51.44 91.96 -17.52
C GLY A 481 -52.02 92.58 -16.25
N PHE A 482 -51.33 92.48 -15.09
CA PHE A 482 -51.74 93.16 -13.84
C PHE A 482 -50.94 94.44 -13.55
N TYR A 483 -51.34 95.56 -14.16
CA TYR A 483 -50.77 96.86 -13.84
C TYR A 483 -51.17 97.34 -12.43
N LEU A 484 -50.19 97.61 -11.57
CA LEU A 484 -50.40 98.56 -10.48
C LEU A 484 -50.71 99.94 -11.09
N ASP A 485 -51.95 100.40 -10.95
CA ASP A 485 -52.36 101.74 -11.32
C ASP A 485 -51.43 102.78 -10.66
N PRO A 486 -50.65 103.56 -11.44
CA PRO A 486 -49.77 104.61 -10.91
C PRO A 486 -50.53 105.70 -10.13
N ALA A 487 -51.87 105.71 -10.15
CA ALA A 487 -52.71 106.70 -9.50
C ALA A 487 -52.88 106.54 -7.97
N LEU A 488 -52.34 105.50 -7.33
CA LEU A 488 -52.32 105.39 -5.85
C LEU A 488 -51.06 105.97 -5.18
N ALA A 489 -50.07 106.41 -5.96
CA ALA A 489 -48.94 107.20 -5.47
C ALA A 489 -49.24 108.71 -5.61
N GLY A 490 -50.25 109.23 -4.91
CA GLY A 490 -50.68 110.61 -5.10
C GLY A 490 -51.46 111.26 -3.97
N SER A 491 -50.79 111.65 -2.88
CA SER A 491 -51.14 112.92 -2.21
C SER A 491 -49.96 113.51 -1.44
N GLN A 492 -49.55 114.72 -1.84
CA GLN A 492 -48.73 115.69 -1.08
C GLN A 492 -49.54 117.01 -1.06
N PRO A 493 -49.25 118.02 -0.22
CA PRO A 493 -48.65 118.06 1.12
C PRO A 493 -49.45 118.97 2.11
N SER A 494 -49.26 118.86 3.42
CA SER A 494 -49.43 120.01 4.32
C SER A 494 -48.78 119.81 5.69
N SER A 495 -48.18 120.88 6.19
CA SER A 495 -47.82 121.16 7.58
C SER A 495 -46.47 120.64 8.08
N ALA A 496 -45.52 121.58 8.06
CA ALA A 496 -44.57 121.92 9.11
C ALA A 496 -44.34 120.91 10.25
N ASP A 497 -43.05 120.61 10.41
CA ASP A 497 -42.30 120.30 11.63
C ASP A 497 -41.66 118.91 11.65
N ASP A 498 -40.35 118.97 11.89
CA ASP A 498 -39.46 117.94 12.41
C ASP A 498 -38.61 117.10 11.43
N SER A 499 -37.52 116.62 11.97
CA SER A 499 -36.17 116.67 11.40
C SER A 499 -35.50 115.30 11.37
N GLY A 500 -34.63 115.09 10.37
CA GLY A 500 -33.77 113.91 10.20
C GLY A 500 -34.37 112.88 9.25
N THR A 501 -33.69 112.30 8.28
CA THR A 501 -32.25 112.15 8.02
C THR A 501 -32.02 111.94 6.53
N THR A 502 -30.87 112.41 6.09
CA THR A 502 -30.34 112.43 4.74
C THR A 502 -29.83 111.08 4.24
N PHE A 503 -29.87 110.90 2.91
CA PHE A 503 -28.80 110.30 2.08
C PHE A 503 -28.72 108.77 1.98
N VAL A 504 -29.20 108.17 0.88
CA VAL A 504 -28.41 107.32 -0.05
C VAL A 504 -29.14 107.28 -1.41
N GLY A 505 -28.86 108.25 -2.29
CA GLY A 505 -29.38 108.29 -3.66
C GLY A 505 -28.28 108.28 -4.73
N GLY A 506 -27.06 107.86 -4.38
CA GLY A 506 -25.89 108.05 -5.25
C GLY A 506 -24.78 107.01 -5.12
N ILE A 507 -25.06 105.81 -4.61
CA ILE A 507 -24.06 104.72 -4.48
C ILE A 507 -24.48 103.43 -5.22
N ALA A 508 -25.67 103.36 -5.83
CA ALA A 508 -26.08 102.16 -6.58
C ALA A 508 -25.47 102.04 -8.01
N VAL A 509 -24.89 103.12 -8.56
CA VAL A 509 -24.35 103.12 -9.94
C VAL A 509 -22.82 102.90 -10.00
N LEU A 510 -22.13 102.79 -8.86
CA LEU A 510 -20.68 102.53 -8.83
C LEU A 510 -20.30 101.09 -8.45
N LEU A 511 -21.24 100.26 -7.99
CA LEU A 511 -20.97 98.86 -7.60
C LEU A 511 -21.15 97.85 -8.75
N LEU A 512 -21.88 98.20 -9.82
CA LEU A 512 -22.03 97.37 -11.02
C LEU A 512 -20.82 97.40 -11.98
N PHE A 513 -19.84 98.29 -11.74
CA PHE A 513 -18.60 98.34 -12.52
C PHE A 513 -17.37 97.76 -11.82
N THR A 514 -17.48 97.33 -10.56
CA THR A 514 -16.35 96.73 -9.82
C THR A 514 -16.43 95.21 -9.70
N THR A 515 -17.56 94.58 -9.98
CA THR A 515 -17.70 93.11 -9.97
C THR A 515 -17.27 92.47 -11.30
N THR A 516 -17.41 93.17 -12.43
CA THR A 516 -16.96 92.69 -13.75
C THR A 516 -15.45 92.75 -13.96
N ILE A 517 -14.70 93.51 -13.15
CA ILE A 517 -13.23 93.57 -13.20
C ILE A 517 -12.58 92.57 -12.22
N ALA A 518 -13.31 92.11 -11.20
CA ALA A 518 -12.81 91.09 -10.25
C ALA A 518 -12.89 89.66 -10.82
N MET A 519 -13.86 89.33 -11.67
CA MET A 519 -13.92 88.01 -12.33
C MET A 519 -12.92 87.83 -13.48
N ALA A 520 -12.43 88.91 -14.10
CA ALA A 520 -11.42 88.83 -15.17
C ALA A 520 -9.99 88.56 -14.65
N LEU A 521 -9.74 88.63 -13.33
CA LEU A 521 -8.44 88.34 -12.71
C LEU A 521 -8.33 86.96 -12.08
N ILE A 522 -9.42 86.18 -12.02
CA ILE A 522 -9.41 84.79 -11.55
C ILE A 522 -9.20 83.80 -12.72
N PHE A 523 -9.57 84.18 -13.96
CA PHE A 523 -9.35 83.35 -15.16
C PHE A 523 -8.09 83.71 -15.99
N GLY A 524 -7.26 84.65 -15.52
CA GLY A 524 -6.10 85.17 -16.26
C GLY A 524 -4.74 84.49 -15.99
N ALA A 525 -4.71 83.37 -15.26
CA ALA A 525 -3.47 82.65 -14.93
C ALA A 525 -3.45 81.21 -15.47
N ARG A 526 -3.75 81.02 -16.75
CA ARG A 526 -3.24 79.88 -17.53
C ARG A 526 -2.43 80.43 -18.70
N LYS A 527 -1.12 80.58 -18.49
CA LYS A 527 -0.18 80.68 -19.60
C LYS A 527 1.03 79.80 -19.33
N PHE A 528 1.10 78.72 -20.10
CA PHE A 528 2.31 78.07 -20.62
C PHE A 528 3.38 77.62 -19.63
N MET A 529 3.41 76.30 -19.38
CA MET A 529 4.66 75.55 -19.34
C MET A 529 4.53 74.30 -20.24
N PRO A 530 5.55 73.98 -21.06
CA PRO A 530 5.59 72.76 -21.86
C PRO A 530 5.99 71.59 -20.96
N SER A 531 5.22 70.50 -20.98
CA SER A 531 5.64 69.24 -20.36
C SER A 531 6.73 68.61 -21.23
N ARG A 532 7.88 68.30 -20.60
CA ARG A 532 8.93 67.46 -21.19
C ARG A 532 8.38 66.04 -21.29
N LYS A 533 8.54 65.42 -22.47
CA LYS A 533 8.64 63.97 -22.56
C LYS A 533 9.89 63.57 -21.77
N GLU A 534 9.71 62.78 -20.71
CA GLU A 534 10.75 61.90 -20.22
C GLU A 534 10.64 60.61 -21.04
N ASP A 535 11.56 60.46 -21.98
CA ASP A 535 11.86 59.16 -22.57
C ASP A 535 12.54 58.34 -21.48
N ILE A 536 11.81 57.42 -20.85
CA ILE A 536 12.42 56.35 -20.06
C ILE A 536 12.99 55.36 -21.06
N ALA A 537 14.28 55.52 -21.35
CA ALA A 537 15.06 54.47 -22.01
C ALA A 537 15.20 53.32 -21.01
N LEU A 538 14.62 52.17 -21.37
CA LEU A 538 14.99 50.85 -20.84
C LEU A 538 16.49 50.66 -21.04
N GLU A 539 17.27 50.83 -19.97
CA GLU A 539 18.64 50.35 -19.91
C GLU A 539 18.57 48.84 -19.66
N SER A 540 18.67 48.09 -20.75
CA SER A 540 18.83 46.63 -20.73
C SER A 540 20.13 46.29 -19.98
N THR A 541 20.00 45.79 -18.76
CA THR A 541 21.09 45.18 -18.02
C THR A 541 21.39 43.83 -18.67
N ARG A 542 22.31 43.85 -19.63
CA ARG A 542 22.95 42.67 -20.19
C ARG A 542 23.91 42.11 -19.12
N ILE A 543 23.51 41.04 -18.44
CA ILE A 543 24.42 40.24 -17.62
C ILE A 543 25.29 39.44 -18.59
N ASP A 544 26.53 39.88 -18.73
CA ASP A 544 27.59 39.16 -19.44
C ASP A 544 28.27 38.24 -18.42
N THR A 545 27.92 36.96 -18.47
CA THR A 545 28.58 35.88 -17.73
C THR A 545 29.92 35.58 -18.37
N THR A 546 30.99 36.19 -17.87
CA THR A 546 32.35 35.61 -17.92
C THR A 546 33.15 36.06 -16.71
N GLY A 547 33.58 35.10 -15.89
CA GLY A 547 34.47 35.39 -14.77
C GLY A 547 34.71 34.21 -13.83
N GLU A 548 35.35 33.16 -14.34
CA GLU A 548 36.23 32.31 -13.51
C GLU A 548 37.19 33.22 -12.72
N VAL A 549 37.29 33.07 -11.40
CA VAL A 549 38.58 33.10 -10.67
C VAL A 549 38.49 32.26 -9.39
N GLU A 550 39.43 31.33 -9.37
CA GLU A 550 39.93 30.42 -8.34
C GLU A 550 40.54 31.12 -7.10
N ILE A 551 40.54 30.40 -5.97
CA ILE A 551 41.41 30.50 -4.77
C ILE A 551 41.10 31.57 -3.68
N GLN A 552 40.50 31.10 -2.57
CA GLN A 552 41.21 30.94 -1.28
C GLN A 552 40.66 29.80 -0.44
#